data_AF-A0A2S7N527-F1
#
_entry.id   AF-A0A2S7N527-F1
#
_cell.length_a   1.000
_cell.length_b   1.000
_cell.length_c   1.000
_cell.angle_alpha   90.00
_cell.angle_beta   90.00
_cell.angle_gamma   90.00
#
_symmetry.space_group_name_H-M   'P 1'
#
loop_
_entity.id
_entity.type
_entity.pdbx_description
1 polymer ?
#
loop_
_entity_poly.entity_id
_entity_poly.type
_entity_poly.pdbx_seq_one_letter_code
_entity_poly.pdbx_strand_id
1 'polypeptide(L)'
;MRREIKLTVKSILIITVFIIIATILLVYATIMLIDYSRKADDTASAVISLIGNITGGIIGGIVAYIVAAFQVKSTIEYDGYKSVSTSYSLLRMVKSELNNNKKIISKFHEDFVNGEKTSHLDSITSSYWSMSIDKLGPEVDEKTIETLQECHLMLEAYKKQPEKISIKASEDIIIKISNAIKLLEDNIKSIKPIK
;
A
#
# COMPACT_ATOMS: atom_id res chain seq x y z
N MET A 1 18.57 -1.97 -9.12
CA MET A 1 17.84 -2.70 -8.05
C MET A 1 17.65 -4.13 -8.53
N ARG A 2 18.40 -5.11 -8.01
CA ARG A 2 18.24 -6.52 -8.40
C ARG A 2 16.96 -7.06 -7.77
N ARG A 3 16.02 -7.54 -8.57
CA ARG A 3 14.82 -8.23 -8.09
C ARG A 3 15.24 -9.63 -7.66
N GLU A 4 15.36 -9.86 -6.35
CA GLU A 4 15.52 -11.21 -5.82
C GLU A 4 14.17 -11.91 -5.87
N ILE A 5 14.04 -12.89 -6.76
CA ILE A 5 12.87 -13.77 -6.79
C ILE A 5 12.94 -14.62 -5.52
N LYS A 6 12.17 -14.24 -4.49
CA LYS A 6 12.00 -15.07 -3.29
C LYS A 6 11.13 -16.28 -3.63
N LEU A 7 11.77 -17.34 -4.11
CA LEU A 7 11.14 -18.66 -4.25
C LEU A 7 10.74 -19.16 -2.86
N THR A 8 9.45 -19.17 -2.59
CA THR A 8 8.91 -19.77 -1.37
C THR A 8 8.93 -21.29 -1.48
N VAL A 9 9.18 -21.99 -0.37
CA VAL A 9 9.20 -23.48 -0.30
C VAL A 9 7.93 -24.09 -0.90
N LYS A 10 6.78 -23.45 -0.68
CA LYS A 10 5.50 -23.84 -1.28
C LYS A 10 5.51 -23.77 -2.82
N SER A 11 6.15 -22.75 -3.39
CA SER A 11 6.27 -22.58 -4.85
C SER A 11 7.19 -23.65 -5.45
N ILE A 12 8.28 -23.99 -4.76
CA ILE A 12 9.18 -25.07 -5.16
C ILE A 12 8.43 -26.41 -5.14
N LEU A 13 7.68 -26.69 -4.07
CA LEU A 13 6.87 -27.91 -3.95
C LEU A 13 5.85 -28.04 -5.10
N ILE A 14 5.14 -26.96 -5.41
CA ILE A 14 4.16 -26.96 -6.51
C ILE A 14 4.85 -27.25 -7.85
N ILE A 15 5.96 -26.57 -8.15
CA ILE A 15 6.73 -26.79 -9.38
C ILE A 15 7.22 -28.24 -9.46
N THR A 16 7.75 -28.80 -8.37
CA THR A 16 8.22 -30.19 -8.32
C THR A 16 7.09 -31.18 -8.59
N VAL A 17 5.92 -31.01 -7.97
CA VAL A 17 4.76 -31.88 -8.21
C VAL A 17 4.33 -31.83 -9.68
N PHE A 18 4.33 -30.66 -10.31
CA PHE A 18 3.99 -30.54 -11.72
C PHE A 18 5.02 -31.15 -12.67
N ILE A 19 6.32 -31.02 -12.36
CA ILE A 19 7.38 -31.70 -13.13
C ILE A 19 7.19 -33.22 -13.06
N ILE A 20 6.85 -33.75 -11.87
CA ILE A 20 6.56 -35.18 -11.69
C ILE A 20 5.36 -35.59 -12.55
N ILE A 21 4.24 -34.85 -12.48
CA ILE A 21 3.04 -35.14 -13.28
C ILE A 21 3.34 -35.08 -14.78
N ALA A 22 4.06 -34.05 -15.24
CA ALA A 22 4.43 -33.90 -16.65
C ALA A 22 5.35 -35.05 -17.13
N THR A 23 6.29 -35.48 -16.28
CA THR A 23 7.17 -36.62 -16.56
C THR A 23 6.38 -37.91 -16.67
N ILE A 24 5.43 -38.17 -15.76
CA ILE A 24 4.55 -39.34 -15.81
C ILE A 24 3.71 -39.33 -17.08
N LEU A 25 3.13 -38.18 -17.46
CA LEU A 25 2.34 -38.04 -18.68
C LEU A 25 3.17 -38.27 -19.95
N LEU A 26 4.40 -37.75 -20.00
CA LEU A 26 5.33 -37.99 -21.11
C LEU A 26 5.74 -39.45 -21.22
N VAL A 27 6.03 -40.11 -20.10
CA VAL A 27 6.34 -41.55 -20.08
C VAL A 27 5.15 -42.37 -20.55
N TYR A 28 3.94 -42.06 -20.07
CA TYR A 28 2.72 -42.74 -20.49
C TYR A 28 2.45 -42.55 -21.99
N ALA A 29 2.62 -41.32 -22.50
CA ALA A 29 2.50 -41.03 -23.92
C ALA A 29 3.54 -41.81 -24.75
N THR A 30 4.77 -41.94 -24.25
CA THR A 30 5.85 -42.70 -24.91
C THR A 30 5.56 -44.20 -24.93
N ILE A 31 5.05 -44.76 -23.83
CA ILE A 31 4.65 -46.18 -23.76
C ILE A 31 3.51 -46.47 -24.74
N MET A 32 2.48 -45.62 -24.76
CA MET A 32 1.39 -45.71 -25.74
C MET A 32 1.92 -45.64 -27.18
N LEU A 33 2.85 -44.72 -27.45
CA LEU A 33 3.55 -44.59 -28.73
C LEU A 33 4.23 -45.89 -29.18
N ILE A 34 4.98 -46.52 -28.28
CA ILE A 34 5.69 -47.78 -28.57
C ILE A 34 4.69 -48.92 -28.83
N ASP A 35 3.62 -49.00 -28.04
CA ASP A 35 2.63 -50.08 -28.17
C ASP A 35 1.76 -49.93 -29.42
N TYR A 36 1.43 -48.70 -29.81
CA TYR A 36 0.70 -48.38 -31.03
C TYR A 36 1.56 -48.45 -32.29
N SER A 37 2.83 -48.04 -32.27
CA SER A 37 3.71 -48.13 -33.44
C SER A 37 3.98 -49.57 -33.92
N ARG A 38 3.78 -50.56 -33.04
CA ARG A 38 3.82 -51.99 -33.37
C ARG A 38 2.59 -52.44 -34.17
N LYS A 39 1.50 -51.68 -34.15
CA LYS A 39 0.30 -51.87 -34.98
C LYS A 39 0.41 -50.87 -36.13
N ALA A 40 0.84 -51.34 -37.31
CA ALA A 40 1.09 -50.52 -38.49
C ALA A 40 -0.21 -49.89 -39.04
N ASP A 41 -0.71 -48.85 -38.39
CA ASP A 41 -1.96 -48.18 -38.73
C ASP A 41 -1.76 -46.66 -38.69
N ASP A 42 -2.04 -45.97 -39.80
CA ASP A 42 -1.85 -44.51 -39.97
C ASP A 42 -2.63 -43.69 -38.92
N THR A 43 -3.68 -44.29 -38.35
CA THR A 43 -4.47 -43.77 -37.25
C THR A 43 -3.63 -43.49 -35.99
N ALA A 44 -2.54 -44.24 -35.77
CA ALA A 44 -1.69 -44.09 -34.60
C ALA A 44 -1.01 -42.71 -34.53
N SER A 45 -0.46 -42.23 -35.65
CA SER A 45 0.24 -40.93 -35.71
C SER A 45 -0.71 -39.77 -35.35
N ALA A 46 -1.94 -39.81 -35.86
CA ALA A 46 -2.96 -38.81 -35.56
C ALA A 46 -3.37 -38.82 -34.08
N VAL A 47 -3.56 -39.99 -33.48
CA VAL A 47 -3.92 -40.14 -32.06
C VAL A 47 -2.80 -39.65 -31.14
N ILE A 48 -1.54 -39.95 -31.49
CA ILE A 48 -0.38 -39.49 -30.73
C ILE A 48 -0.26 -37.97 -30.78
N SER A 49 -0.42 -37.37 -31.96
CA SER A 49 -0.40 -35.92 -32.12
C SER A 49 -1.52 -35.24 -31.32
N LEU A 50 -2.72 -35.82 -31.34
CA LEU A 50 -3.87 -35.34 -30.58
C LEU A 50 -3.60 -35.39 -29.06
N ILE A 51 -3.09 -36.51 -28.54
CA ILE A 51 -2.75 -36.65 -27.11
C ILE A 51 -1.63 -35.68 -26.72
N GLY A 52 -0.60 -35.53 -27.57
CA GLY A 52 0.49 -34.58 -27.34
C GLY A 52 0.00 -33.13 -27.25
N ASN A 53 -0.89 -32.72 -28.15
CA ASN A 53 -1.49 -31.39 -28.15
C ASN A 53 -2.41 -31.15 -26.94
N ILE A 54 -3.23 -32.13 -26.57
CA ILE A 54 -4.09 -32.04 -25.38
C ILE A 54 -3.23 -31.94 -24.11
N THR A 55 -2.23 -32.80 -23.98
CA THR A 55 -1.33 -32.83 -22.83
C THR A 55 -0.51 -31.55 -22.73
N GLY A 56 0.07 -31.10 -23.85
CA GLY A 56 0.80 -29.83 -23.94
C GLY A 56 -0.07 -28.62 -23.64
N GLY A 57 -1.32 -28.62 -24.12
CA GLY A 57 -2.31 -27.58 -23.82
C GLY A 57 -2.70 -27.52 -22.34
N ILE A 58 -2.91 -28.68 -21.71
CA ILE A 58 -3.21 -28.76 -20.27
C ILE A 58 -2.02 -28.26 -19.43
N ILE A 59 -0.81 -28.73 -19.72
CA ILE A 59 0.40 -28.28 -19.02
C ILE A 59 0.61 -26.77 -19.22
N GLY A 60 0.49 -26.28 -20.45
CA GLY A 60 0.61 -24.86 -20.79
C GLY A 60 -0.41 -23.99 -20.07
N GLY A 61 -1.67 -24.41 -20.03
CA GLY A 61 -2.74 -23.71 -19.32
C GLY A 61 -2.52 -23.64 -17.81
N ILE A 62 -2.05 -24.73 -17.21
CA ILE A 62 -1.72 -24.79 -15.77
C ILE A 62 -0.55 -23.85 -15.45
N VAL A 63 0.53 -23.90 -16.23
CA VAL A 63 1.69 -23.02 -16.03
C VAL A 63 1.28 -21.55 -16.17
N ALA A 64 0.47 -21.23 -17.19
CA ALA A 64 -0.05 -19.87 -17.38
C ALA A 64 -0.89 -19.41 -16.17
N TYR A 65 -1.75 -20.28 -15.65
CA TYR A 65 -2.54 -19.99 -14.44
C TYR A 65 -1.64 -19.73 -13.22
N ILE A 66 -0.60 -20.54 -13.00
CA ILE A 66 0.33 -20.36 -11.88
C ILE A 66 1.08 -19.03 -12.00
N VAL A 67 1.59 -18.71 -13.20
CA VAL A 67 2.30 -17.45 -13.45
C VAL A 67 1.36 -16.27 -13.20
N ALA A 68 0.13 -16.33 -13.70
CA ALA A 68 -0.87 -15.29 -13.47
C ALA A 68 -1.20 -15.13 -11.98
N ALA A 69 -1.44 -16.22 -11.25
CA ALA A 69 -1.73 -16.20 -9.82
C ALA A 69 -0.57 -15.61 -9.01
N PHE A 70 0.68 -15.96 -9.36
CA PHE A 70 1.87 -15.41 -8.73
C PHE A 70 2.02 -13.92 -9.02
N GLN A 71 1.82 -13.50 -10.27
CA GLN A 71 1.86 -12.09 -10.66
C GLN A 71 0.82 -11.27 -9.90
N VAL A 72 -0.44 -11.71 -9.87
CA VAL A 72 -1.52 -11.04 -9.14
C VAL A 72 -1.17 -10.92 -7.66
N LYS A 73 -0.72 -12.00 -7.02
CA LYS A 73 -0.31 -11.97 -5.62
C LYS A 73 0.83 -10.96 -5.38
N SER A 74 1.85 -10.98 -6.22
CA SER A 74 3.00 -10.07 -6.09
C SER A 74 2.60 -8.60 -6.29
N THR A 75 1.64 -8.33 -7.18
CA THR A 75 1.11 -7.00 -7.40
C THR A 75 0.32 -6.51 -6.19
N ILE A 76 -0.56 -7.34 -5.61
CA ILE A 76 -1.31 -6.99 -4.40
C ILE A 76 -0.37 -6.68 -3.23
N GLU A 77 0.65 -7.52 -3.02
CA GLU A 77 1.65 -7.29 -1.97
C GLU A 77 2.43 -5.98 -2.20
N TYR A 78 2.80 -5.70 -3.45
CA TYR A 78 3.48 -4.46 -3.82
C TYR A 78 2.60 -3.22 -3.63
N ASP A 79 1.33 -3.29 -4.02
CA ASP A 79 0.38 -2.20 -3.85
C ASP A 79 0.12 -1.92 -2.37
N GLY A 80 0.04 -2.98 -1.54
CA GLY A 80 -0.03 -2.85 -0.09
C GLY A 80 1.19 -2.14 0.51
N TYR A 81 2.41 -2.55 0.11
CA TYR A 81 3.64 -1.88 0.55
C TYR A 81 3.69 -0.40 0.11
N LYS A 82 3.29 -0.15 -1.14
CA LYS A 82 3.26 1.20 -1.71
C LYS A 82 2.23 2.08 -0.98
N SER A 83 1.07 1.54 -0.63
CA SER A 83 0.05 2.23 0.17
C SER A 83 0.65 2.65 1.51
N VAL A 84 1.19 1.70 2.27
CA VAL A 84 1.80 1.94 3.59
C VAL A 84 2.93 2.98 3.50
N SER A 85 3.80 2.87 2.51
CA SER A 85 4.89 3.83 2.28
C SER A 85 4.38 5.24 1.95
N THR A 86 3.29 5.33 1.19
CA THR A 86 2.62 6.58 0.83
C THR A 86 1.99 7.21 2.08
N SER A 87 1.15 6.48 2.80
CA SER A 87 0.52 6.95 4.04
C SER A 87 1.56 7.40 5.07
N TYR A 88 2.62 6.61 5.27
CA TYR A 88 3.74 6.99 6.14
C TYR A 88 4.37 8.33 5.76
N SER A 89 4.60 8.56 4.47
CA SER A 89 5.21 9.80 3.98
C SER A 89 4.26 10.99 4.17
N LEU A 90 2.97 10.81 3.87
CA LEU A 90 1.94 11.83 4.05
C LEU A 90 1.75 12.21 5.51
N LEU A 91 1.63 11.23 6.43
CA LEU A 91 1.53 11.48 7.86
C LEU A 91 2.73 12.25 8.40
N ARG A 92 3.95 12.00 7.89
CA ARG A 92 5.14 12.77 8.25
C ARG A 92 5.08 14.22 7.77
N MET A 93 4.55 14.46 6.58
CA MET A 93 4.36 15.83 6.06
C MET A 93 3.33 16.58 6.89
N VAL A 94 2.17 15.96 7.19
CA VAL A 94 1.13 16.53 8.06
C VAL A 94 1.69 16.80 9.47
N LYS A 95 2.46 15.88 10.04
CA LYS A 95 3.15 16.09 11.32
C LYS A 95 4.07 17.32 11.27
N SER A 96 4.82 17.50 10.18
CA SER A 96 5.72 18.64 10.01
C SER A 96 4.93 19.95 9.92
N GLU A 97 3.81 19.96 9.19
CA GLU A 97 2.89 21.11 9.08
C GLU A 97 2.32 21.49 10.45
N LEU A 98 1.80 20.52 11.20
CA LEU A 98 1.26 20.75 12.54
C LEU A 98 2.31 21.26 13.53
N ASN A 99 3.54 20.75 13.48
CA ASN A 99 4.63 21.27 14.31
C ASN A 99 4.98 22.72 13.97
N ASN A 100 5.00 23.06 12.68
CA ASN A 100 5.24 24.43 12.24
C ASN A 100 4.11 25.38 12.69
N ASN A 101 2.86 24.97 12.49
CA ASN A 101 1.69 25.73 12.92
C ASN A 101 1.69 25.94 14.43
N LYS A 102 1.95 24.89 15.22
CA LYS A 102 2.12 25.00 16.68
C LYS A 102 3.19 26.03 17.03
N LYS A 103 4.36 25.97 16.39
CA LYS A 103 5.46 26.90 16.65
C LYS A 103 5.09 28.34 16.35
N ILE A 104 4.36 28.60 15.26
CA ILE A 104 3.87 29.94 14.91
C ILE A 104 2.87 30.43 15.97
N ILE A 105 1.86 29.61 16.29
CA ILE A 105 0.82 29.95 17.28
C ILE A 105 1.43 30.24 18.64
N SER A 106 2.39 29.42 19.09
CA SER A 106 3.07 29.63 20.37
C SER A 106 3.99 30.86 20.36
N LYS A 107 4.68 31.15 19.26
CA LYS A 107 5.64 32.27 19.20
C LYS A 107 4.96 33.63 19.17
N PHE A 108 3.85 33.74 18.45
CA PHE A 108 3.14 35.00 18.25
C PHE A 108 1.84 35.06 19.08
N HIS A 109 1.79 34.29 20.17
CA HIS A 109 0.61 34.18 21.03
C HIS A 109 0.12 35.54 21.53
N GLU A 110 1.03 36.39 22.02
CA GLU A 110 0.70 37.72 22.53
C GLU A 110 0.12 38.61 21.42
N ASP A 111 0.69 38.57 20.22
CA ASP A 111 0.22 39.36 19.09
C ASP A 111 -1.20 38.95 18.65
N PHE A 112 -1.50 37.64 18.66
CA PHE A 112 -2.84 37.12 18.37
C PHE A 112 -3.86 37.52 19.45
N VAL A 113 -3.45 37.52 20.71
CA VAL A 113 -4.29 37.91 21.86
C VAL A 113 -4.55 39.41 21.88
N ASN A 114 -3.61 40.22 21.41
CA ASN A 114 -3.75 41.67 21.34
C ASN A 114 -4.57 42.14 20.13
N GLY A 115 -4.91 41.23 19.21
CA GLY A 115 -5.68 41.55 18.01
C GLY A 115 -4.87 42.39 17.02
N GLU A 116 -3.54 42.34 17.10
CA GLU A 116 -2.71 42.93 16.08
C GLU A 116 -2.92 42.13 14.79
N LYS A 117 -3.33 42.81 13.71
CA LYS A 117 -3.43 42.20 12.37
C LYS A 117 -2.04 41.77 11.93
N THR A 118 -1.64 40.58 12.35
CA THR A 118 -0.32 40.05 12.06
C THR A 118 -0.38 39.25 10.77
N SER A 119 0.53 39.57 9.84
CA SER A 119 0.84 38.77 8.64
C SER A 119 1.29 37.33 8.98
N HIS A 120 1.40 37.00 10.26
CA HIS A 120 1.76 35.69 10.77
C HIS A 120 0.62 34.67 10.71
N LEU A 121 -0.65 35.10 10.67
CA LEU A 121 -1.80 34.21 10.43
C LEU A 121 -1.75 33.55 9.04
N ASP A 122 -1.24 34.27 8.04
CA ASP A 122 -1.04 33.74 6.68
C ASP A 122 0.04 32.66 6.63
N SER A 123 0.90 32.58 7.65
CA SER A 123 1.95 31.57 7.77
C SER A 123 1.43 30.22 8.32
N ILE A 124 0.21 30.19 8.84
CA ILE A 124 -0.49 28.95 9.21
C ILE A 124 -0.98 28.28 7.91
N THR A 125 -0.49 27.07 7.65
CA THR A 125 -0.76 26.34 6.41
C THR A 125 -1.55 25.05 6.66
N SER A 126 -2.32 24.66 5.64
CA SER A 126 -3.14 23.44 5.62
C SER A 126 -2.97 22.67 4.29
N SER A 127 -1.88 22.98 3.59
CA SER A 127 -1.57 22.45 2.26
C SER A 127 -1.31 20.95 2.27
N TYR A 128 -0.51 20.47 3.24
CA TYR A 128 -0.17 19.07 3.32
C TYR A 128 -1.37 18.25 3.75
N TRP A 129 -2.19 18.75 4.69
CA TRP A 129 -3.47 18.12 5.02
C TRP A 129 -4.35 17.93 3.77
N SER A 130 -4.62 19.02 3.05
CA SER A 130 -5.51 19.02 1.88
C SER A 130 -5.03 18.09 0.76
N MET A 131 -3.72 17.94 0.59
CA MET A 131 -3.14 17.03 -0.40
C MET A 131 -3.09 15.56 0.03
N SER A 132 -3.24 15.29 1.33
CA SER A 132 -2.97 13.98 1.93
C SER A 132 -4.23 13.19 2.23
N ILE A 133 -5.33 13.84 2.62
CA ILE A 133 -6.50 13.16 3.21
C ILE A 133 -7.10 12.09 2.29
N ASP A 134 -7.28 12.40 1.00
CA ASP A 134 -7.86 11.47 0.02
C ASP A 134 -6.92 10.31 -0.37
N LYS A 135 -5.66 10.37 0.08
CA LYS A 135 -4.60 9.42 -0.27
C LYS A 135 -4.15 8.57 0.91
N LEU A 136 -4.72 8.79 2.10
CA LEU A 136 -4.46 7.94 3.25
C LEU A 136 -5.14 6.59 3.04
N GLY A 137 -4.35 5.53 3.17
CA GLY A 137 -4.83 4.16 3.06
C GLY A 137 -5.50 3.66 4.35
N PRO A 138 -6.14 2.48 4.29
CA PRO A 138 -6.84 1.86 5.43
C PRO A 138 -5.92 1.46 6.59
N GLU A 139 -4.60 1.51 6.41
CA GLU A 139 -3.61 1.31 7.47
C GLU A 139 -3.58 2.44 8.51
N VAL A 140 -4.15 3.61 8.20
CA VAL A 140 -4.22 4.74 9.13
C VAL A 140 -5.45 4.58 10.03
N ASP A 141 -5.25 4.78 11.33
CA ASP A 141 -6.31 4.64 12.32
C ASP A 141 -7.36 5.74 12.15
N GLU A 142 -8.65 5.37 12.17
CA GLU A 142 -9.78 6.28 11.96
C GLU A 142 -9.76 7.42 12.97
N LYS A 143 -9.46 7.12 14.24
CA LYS A 143 -9.30 8.13 15.29
C LYS A 143 -8.20 9.15 14.98
N THR A 144 -7.13 8.71 14.32
CA THR A 144 -6.07 9.62 13.87
C THR A 144 -6.61 10.56 12.80
N ILE A 145 -7.36 10.05 11.83
CA ILE A 145 -7.99 10.85 10.76
C ILE A 145 -8.96 11.88 11.35
N GLU A 146 -9.87 11.45 12.23
CA GLU A 146 -10.82 12.32 12.92
C GLU A 146 -10.12 13.44 13.69
N THR A 147 -9.09 13.10 14.46
CA THR A 147 -8.34 14.09 15.26
C THR A 147 -7.63 15.11 14.37
N LEU A 148 -7.09 14.69 13.22
CA LEU A 148 -6.43 15.60 12.28
C LEU A 148 -7.45 16.50 11.59
N GLN A 149 -8.62 15.96 11.23
CA GLN A 149 -9.71 16.74 10.66
C GLN A 149 -10.21 17.80 11.65
N GLU A 150 -10.41 17.44 12.91
CA GLU A 150 -10.76 18.42 13.96
C GLU A 150 -9.71 19.51 14.09
N CYS A 151 -8.43 19.14 14.13
CA CYS A 151 -7.34 20.11 14.21
C CYS A 151 -7.31 21.05 12.99
N HIS A 152 -7.54 20.51 11.80
CA HIS A 152 -7.60 21.31 10.59
C HIS A 152 -8.77 22.29 10.60
N LEU A 153 -9.98 21.84 10.95
CA LEU A 153 -11.16 22.71 11.06
C LEU A 153 -10.94 23.82 12.09
N MET A 154 -10.29 23.51 13.22
CA MET A 154 -9.95 24.51 14.22
C MET A 154 -8.90 25.51 13.74
N LEU A 155 -7.87 25.07 13.01
CA LEU A 155 -6.88 25.96 12.41
C LEU A 155 -7.51 26.88 11.35
N GLU A 156 -8.41 26.37 10.52
CA GLU A 156 -9.15 27.17 9.55
C GLU A 156 -10.08 28.18 10.23
N ALA A 157 -10.76 27.78 11.29
CA ALA A 157 -11.57 28.69 12.10
C ALA A 157 -10.71 29.79 12.75
N TYR A 158 -9.54 29.42 13.27
CA TYR A 158 -8.56 30.33 13.85
C TYR A 158 -8.07 31.36 12.82
N LYS A 159 -7.80 30.96 11.58
CA LYS A 159 -7.43 31.87 10.48
C LYS A 159 -8.55 32.82 10.09
N LYS A 160 -9.81 32.38 10.17
CA LYS A 160 -11.00 33.16 9.75
C LYS A 160 -11.51 34.13 10.82
N GLN A 161 -11.00 34.08 12.05
CA GLN A 161 -11.33 35.02 13.12
C GLN A 161 -10.17 35.99 13.35
N PRO A 162 -10.10 37.11 12.61
CA PRO A 162 -9.04 38.12 12.76
C PRO A 162 -9.24 39.04 13.98
N GLU A 163 -10.34 38.89 14.72
CA GLU A 163 -10.60 39.66 15.94
C GLU A 163 -9.99 38.97 17.16
N LYS A 164 -9.72 39.78 18.19
CA LYS A 164 -9.05 39.43 19.44
C LYS A 164 -9.34 37.99 19.89
N ILE A 165 -8.38 37.10 19.68
CA ILE A 165 -8.52 35.70 20.05
C ILE A 165 -8.33 35.60 21.56
N SER A 166 -9.28 34.95 22.24
CA SER A 166 -9.15 34.66 23.67
C SER A 166 -7.86 33.86 23.95
N ILE A 167 -7.12 34.24 24.99
CA ILE A 167 -5.94 33.49 25.48
C ILE A 167 -6.26 32.00 25.58
N LYS A 168 -7.41 31.67 26.19
CA LYS A 168 -7.89 30.30 26.36
C LYS A 168 -8.07 29.56 25.03
N ALA A 169 -8.60 30.23 24.00
CA ALA A 169 -8.79 29.62 22.69
C ALA A 169 -7.46 29.30 22.00
N SER A 170 -6.45 30.16 22.16
CA SER A 170 -5.11 29.90 21.64
C SER A 170 -4.40 28.76 22.39
N GLU A 171 -4.55 28.67 23.71
CA GLU A 171 -4.01 27.56 24.52
C GLU A 171 -4.68 26.23 24.16
N ASP A 172 -6.01 26.21 24.03
CA ASP A 172 -6.79 25.03 23.67
C ASP A 172 -6.35 24.46 22.31
N ILE A 173 -6.06 25.32 21.33
CA ILE A 173 -5.54 24.90 20.02
C ILE A 173 -4.14 24.29 20.14
N ILE A 174 -3.24 24.90 20.91
CA ILE A 174 -1.90 24.35 21.12
C ILE A 174 -1.96 22.96 21.76
N ILE A 175 -2.85 22.76 22.75
CA ILE A 175 -3.07 21.48 23.42
C ILE A 175 -3.59 20.45 22.41
N LYS A 176 -4.61 20.79 21.62
CA LYS A 176 -5.17 19.89 20.62
C LYS A 176 -4.17 19.51 19.53
N ILE A 177 -3.41 20.47 19.00
CA ILE A 177 -2.34 20.18 18.04
C ILE A 177 -1.29 19.26 18.66
N SER A 178 -0.94 19.46 19.94
CA SER A 178 0.02 18.59 20.64
C SER A 178 -0.51 17.15 20.78
N ASN A 179 -1.79 16.98 21.09
CA ASN A 179 -2.43 15.67 21.14
C ASN A 179 -2.47 14.98 19.76
N ALA A 180 -2.78 15.74 18.71
CA ALA A 180 -2.77 15.24 17.33
C ALA A 180 -1.37 14.81 16.88
N ILE A 181 -0.34 15.58 17.22
CA ILE A 181 1.06 15.22 16.94
C ILE A 181 1.43 13.91 17.64
N LYS A 182 1.00 13.71 18.89
CA LYS A 182 1.28 12.48 19.64
C LYS A 182 0.60 11.27 19.00
N LEU A 183 -0.68 11.38 18.63
CA LEU A 183 -1.40 10.33 17.91
C LEU A 183 -0.76 9.99 16.57
N LEU A 184 -0.34 11.01 15.81
CA LEU A 184 0.42 10.84 14.57
C LEU A 184 1.72 10.08 14.82
N GLU A 185 2.46 10.39 15.88
CA GLU A 185 3.71 9.69 16.20
C GLU A 185 3.49 8.20 16.47
N ASP A 186 2.44 7.86 17.20
CA ASP A 186 2.10 6.49 17.51
C ASP A 186 1.65 5.73 16.25
N ASN A 187 0.85 6.36 15.39
CA ASN A 187 0.44 5.78 14.11
C ASN A 187 1.62 5.63 13.13
N ILE A 188 2.48 6.64 13.01
CA ILE A 188 3.71 6.60 12.18
C ILE A 188 4.64 5.45 12.63
N LYS A 189 4.70 5.16 13.93
CA LYS A 189 5.47 4.02 14.46
C LYS A 189 4.82 2.69 14.10
N SER A 190 3.48 2.59 14.15
CA SER A 190 2.78 1.34 13.83
C SER A 190 2.81 0.99 12.35
N ILE A 191 2.71 1.98 11.45
CA ILE A 191 2.69 1.77 10.00
C ILE A 191 4.08 1.83 9.34
N LYS A 192 5.16 1.85 10.13
CA LYS A 192 6.51 2.01 9.59
C LYS A 192 6.81 0.89 8.57
N PRO A 193 7.11 1.22 7.30
CA PRO A 193 7.35 0.20 6.29
C PRO A 193 8.56 -0.66 6.67
N ILE A 194 8.36 -1.98 6.67
CA ILE A 194 9.42 -2.97 6.89
C ILE A 194 10.34 -2.91 5.67
N LYS A 195 11.65 -2.72 5.90
CA LYS A 195 12.68 -2.67 4.85
C LYS A 195 13.03 -4.06 4.34
#